data_AF-S9VKY9-F1
#
_entry.id   AF-S9VKY9-F1
#
_cell.length_a   1.000
_cell.length_b   1.000
_cell.length_c   1.000
_cell.angle_alpha   90.00
_cell.angle_beta   90.00
_cell.angle_gamma   90.00
#
_symmetry.space_group_name_H-M   'P 1'
#
loop_
_entity.id
_entity.type
_entity.pdbx_description
1 polymer ?
#
loop_
_entity_poly.entity_id
_entity_poly.type
_entity_poly.pdbx_seq_one_letter_code
_entity_poly.pdbx_strand_id
1 'polypeptide(L)'
;MTADALIFTWFSVFTNLELLLRSCVERDPGQAEDAAIRKVSETLHRTIVEPCLSGRMATQLAAEASFEEVIEVVYLLSHPFTRRSYSFCLTDAQVARLDRETALLMGVAHDHASLRCREPASSESVLSEKLDPEHTLALVEAASRLRRLDGEAGGLYYYCCLLTKECAQYVAAELDAVVRPKGVEKGPFLRSLQLEPQVGRVAAPLDRCDAPTGIRDAPTKPDDVWCLTRCGHALVKAAAHGALTRSEEAMRLKACDAIVRTLSLSPNYDLTPRDVVRCCVAFLDSRTTPFGEESTGETSLRLLLILSRLTLDTVDDRAALCQLFTCLCRLNPPVPSEREVERQHEWRRLRGLVMRQLFDTLTVAELNELNKEQLKSDESMWQVLLTNGTYDGVVPLDFWYECCGFYFPALTEGPAPCSPATAASLVYLRARMQQESIKRRMPLPLNEKSISYVADCLVAMSHGRLAKADLIASPDAWPIAVAELDLENAVLQPLLSDITSYLLRQQRHTAAIKIIKF
;
A
#
# COMPACT_ATOMS: atom_id res chain seq x y z
N MET A 1 -1.41 -15.59 40.90
CA MET A 1 -1.03 -15.18 39.53
C MET A 1 0.43 -15.57 39.36
N THR A 2 0.76 -16.35 38.33
CA THR A 2 2.15 -16.71 37.99
C THR A 2 2.83 -15.52 37.31
N ALA A 3 4.17 -15.54 37.23
CA ALA A 3 4.92 -14.49 36.52
C ALA A 3 4.54 -14.45 35.03
N ASP A 4 4.50 -15.63 34.40
CA ASP A 4 3.97 -15.87 33.05
C ASP A 4 2.59 -15.22 32.82
N ALA A 5 1.58 -15.61 33.60
CA ALA A 5 0.23 -15.06 33.44
C ALA A 5 0.15 -13.54 33.62
N LEU A 6 1.04 -12.94 34.42
CA LEU A 6 1.13 -11.49 34.57
C LEU A 6 1.74 -10.83 33.33
N ILE A 7 2.80 -11.42 32.77
CA ILE A 7 3.44 -10.92 31.54
C ILE A 7 2.44 -11.01 30.38
N PHE A 8 1.79 -12.17 30.21
CA PHE A 8 0.77 -12.35 29.17
C PHE A 8 -0.41 -11.38 29.35
N THR A 9 -0.88 -11.16 30.59
CA THR A 9 -1.94 -10.17 30.86
C THR A 9 -1.50 -8.77 30.43
N TRP A 10 -0.27 -8.36 30.73
CA TRP A 10 0.26 -7.08 30.27
C TRP A 10 0.39 -7.02 28.75
N PHE A 11 0.84 -8.11 28.13
CA PHE A 11 0.92 -8.23 26.69
C PHE A 11 -0.44 -8.01 26.02
N SER A 12 -1.48 -8.76 26.44
CA SER A 12 -2.85 -8.61 25.94
C SER A 12 -3.45 -7.23 26.21
N VAL A 13 -3.08 -6.59 27.33
CA VAL A 13 -3.47 -5.21 27.62
C VAL A 13 -2.81 -4.23 26.65
N PHE A 14 -1.54 -4.44 26.33
CA PHE A 14 -0.77 -3.54 25.47
C PHE A 14 -1.21 -3.61 24.00
N THR A 15 -1.68 -4.76 23.53
CA THR A 15 -2.30 -4.86 22.20
C THR A 15 -3.56 -4.01 22.08
N ASN A 16 -4.20 -3.65 23.21
CA ASN A 16 -5.44 -2.86 23.30
C ASN A 16 -5.32 -1.62 24.22
N LEU A 17 -4.11 -1.05 24.32
CA LEU A 17 -3.80 -0.02 25.32
C LEU A 17 -4.73 1.21 25.25
N GLU A 18 -5.14 1.62 24.06
CA GLU A 18 -6.03 2.77 23.87
C GLU A 18 -7.40 2.56 24.53
N LEU A 19 -7.96 1.36 24.44
CA LEU A 19 -9.22 1.01 25.10
C LEU A 19 -9.07 1.02 26.62
N LEU A 20 -7.94 0.53 27.14
CA LEU A 20 -7.67 0.60 28.58
C LEU A 20 -7.59 2.07 29.05
N LEU A 21 -6.85 2.91 28.34
CA LEU A 21 -6.71 4.33 28.69
C LEU A 21 -8.06 5.05 28.66
N ARG A 22 -8.87 4.83 27.62
CA ARG A 22 -10.25 5.36 27.54
C ARG A 22 -11.11 4.89 28.72
N SER A 23 -11.08 3.61 29.03
CA SER A 23 -11.87 3.05 30.14
C SER A 23 -11.45 3.62 31.51
N CYS A 24 -10.17 3.94 31.71
CA CYS A 24 -9.69 4.60 32.92
C CYS A 24 -10.23 6.02 33.05
N VAL A 25 -10.27 6.77 31.96
CA VAL A 25 -10.82 8.15 31.93
C VAL A 25 -12.34 8.15 32.10
N GLU A 26 -13.07 7.24 31.45
CA GLU A 26 -14.53 7.15 31.56
C GLU A 26 -15.00 6.77 32.97
N ARG A 27 -14.23 5.93 33.66
CA ARG A 27 -14.55 5.48 35.01
C ARG A 27 -14.37 6.58 36.07
N ASP A 28 -13.49 7.54 35.81
CA ASP A 28 -13.30 8.71 36.66
C ASP A 28 -13.31 9.97 35.79
N PRO A 29 -14.49 10.52 35.45
CA PRO A 29 -14.62 11.65 34.52
C PRO A 29 -13.92 12.94 34.95
N GLY A 30 -13.46 13.01 36.22
CA GLY A 30 -12.63 14.10 36.74
C GLY A 30 -11.13 13.88 36.56
N GLN A 31 -10.72 12.69 36.10
CA GLN A 31 -9.33 12.31 35.88
C GLN A 31 -8.91 12.69 34.45
N ALA A 32 -7.95 13.62 34.34
CA ALA A 32 -7.32 13.95 33.06
C ALA A 32 -6.64 12.71 32.46
N GLU A 33 -6.59 12.61 31.13
CA GLU A 33 -5.92 11.53 30.38
C GLU A 33 -4.48 11.26 30.90
N ASP A 34 -3.75 12.32 31.24
CA ASP A 34 -2.41 12.25 31.84
C ASP A 34 -2.35 11.44 33.14
N ALA A 35 -3.40 11.49 33.97
CA ALA A 35 -3.44 10.76 35.23
C ALA A 35 -3.75 9.26 35.00
N ALA A 36 -4.53 8.91 33.97
CA ALA A 36 -4.71 7.53 33.54
C ALA A 36 -3.39 6.97 32.98
N ILE A 37 -2.70 7.73 32.12
CA ILE A 37 -1.37 7.39 31.60
C ILE A 37 -0.38 7.14 32.73
N ARG A 38 -0.25 8.08 33.69
CA ARG A 38 0.64 7.92 34.85
C ARG A 38 0.33 6.66 35.66
N LYS A 39 -0.94 6.39 35.93
CA LYS A 39 -1.35 5.19 36.69
C LYS A 39 -0.96 3.90 35.98
N VAL A 40 -1.21 3.81 34.67
CA VAL A 40 -0.81 2.63 33.87
C VAL A 40 0.71 2.50 33.84
N SER A 41 1.44 3.60 33.63
CA SER A 41 2.90 3.62 33.65
C SER A 41 3.50 3.19 34.99
N GLU A 42 3.00 3.70 36.12
CA GLU A 42 3.46 3.31 37.46
C GLU A 42 3.20 1.83 37.75
N THR A 43 2.04 1.32 37.31
CA THR A 43 1.68 -0.09 37.53
C THR A 43 2.60 -0.99 36.70
N LEU A 44 2.77 -0.69 35.40
CA LEU A 44 3.71 -1.39 34.52
C LEU A 44 5.14 -1.34 35.07
N HIS A 45 5.54 -0.19 35.61
CA HIS A 45 6.88 0.00 36.14
C HIS A 45 7.14 -0.97 37.29
N ARG A 46 6.23 -1.05 38.27
CA ARG A 46 6.34 -1.97 39.42
C ARG A 46 6.33 -3.44 39.01
N THR A 47 5.53 -3.80 38.01
CA THR A 47 5.30 -5.22 37.67
C THR A 47 6.26 -5.79 36.63
N ILE A 48 6.76 -4.98 35.69
CA ILE A 48 7.60 -5.44 34.57
C ILE A 48 8.97 -4.77 34.59
N VAL A 49 9.03 -3.43 34.70
CA VAL A 49 10.29 -2.68 34.55
C VAL A 49 11.22 -2.85 35.74
N GLU A 50 10.72 -2.76 36.97
CA GLU A 50 11.51 -2.90 38.21
C GLU A 50 12.20 -4.28 38.31
N PRO A 51 11.51 -5.40 38.01
CA PRO A 51 12.17 -6.70 37.86
C PRO A 51 13.31 -6.70 36.83
N CYS A 52 13.13 -6.07 35.67
CA CYS A 52 14.18 -5.96 34.64
C CYS A 52 15.37 -5.10 35.11
N LEU A 53 15.10 -4.04 35.87
CA LEU A 53 16.14 -3.22 36.49
C LEU A 53 16.99 -3.97 37.52
N SER A 54 16.54 -5.12 38.02
CA SER A 54 17.39 -5.98 38.87
C SER A 54 18.53 -6.64 38.09
N GLY A 55 18.46 -6.68 36.75
CA GLY A 55 19.48 -7.23 35.86
C GLY A 55 19.57 -8.75 35.87
N ARG A 56 18.47 -9.43 36.26
CA ARG A 56 18.39 -10.90 36.34
C ARG A 56 17.34 -11.49 35.42
N MET A 57 16.52 -10.66 34.78
CA MET A 57 15.39 -11.11 33.98
C MET A 57 15.88 -11.88 32.75
N ALA A 58 16.87 -11.34 32.04
CA ALA A 58 17.42 -12.01 30.86
C ALA A 58 17.98 -13.40 31.19
N THR A 59 18.72 -13.53 32.30
CA THR A 59 19.27 -14.83 32.73
C THR A 59 18.19 -15.81 33.17
N GLN A 60 17.15 -15.33 33.86
CA GLN A 60 16.03 -16.16 34.28
C GLN A 60 15.24 -16.67 33.07
N LEU A 61 14.88 -15.78 32.15
CA LEU A 61 14.12 -16.15 30.97
C LEU A 61 14.92 -17.06 30.03
N ALA A 62 16.23 -16.85 29.88
CA ALA A 62 17.08 -17.74 29.09
C ALA A 62 17.13 -19.20 29.60
N ALA A 63 16.89 -19.41 30.90
CA ALA A 63 17.01 -20.73 31.51
C ALA A 63 15.69 -21.48 31.58
N GLU A 64 14.59 -20.77 31.85
CA GLU A 64 13.33 -21.40 32.30
C GLU A 64 12.09 -20.96 31.49
N ALA A 65 12.19 -19.93 30.65
CA ALA A 65 11.01 -19.35 29.99
C ALA A 65 10.66 -20.00 28.64
N SER A 66 9.39 -19.86 28.27
CA SER A 66 8.94 -20.13 26.90
C SER A 66 9.45 -19.06 25.94
N PHE A 67 9.37 -19.32 24.63
CA PHE A 67 9.77 -18.30 23.65
C PHE A 67 8.76 -17.13 23.64
N GLU A 68 7.48 -17.44 23.81
CA GLU A 68 6.36 -16.52 23.92
C GLU A 68 6.57 -15.54 25.08
N GLU A 69 6.90 -16.03 26.28
CA GLU A 69 7.20 -15.21 27.46
C GLU A 69 8.36 -14.21 27.18
N VAL A 70 9.41 -14.65 26.48
CA VAL A 70 10.52 -13.76 26.08
C VAL A 70 10.04 -12.68 25.11
N ILE A 71 9.23 -13.05 24.13
CA ILE A 71 8.66 -12.12 23.14
C ILE A 71 7.80 -11.06 23.84
N GLU A 72 6.93 -11.47 24.76
CA GLU A 72 6.03 -10.59 25.49
C GLU A 72 6.81 -9.54 26.30
N VAL A 73 7.85 -9.96 27.04
CA VAL A 73 8.70 -9.02 27.81
C VAL A 73 9.42 -8.05 26.87
N VAL A 74 10.02 -8.55 25.79
CA VAL A 74 10.72 -7.72 24.80
C VAL A 74 9.76 -6.73 24.13
N TYR A 75 8.54 -7.16 23.82
CA TYR A 75 7.49 -6.32 23.29
C TYR A 75 7.11 -5.19 24.26
N LEU A 76 6.86 -5.53 25.53
CA LEU A 76 6.50 -4.56 26.57
C LEU A 76 7.61 -3.52 26.79
N LEU A 77 8.88 -3.93 26.86
CA LEU A 77 10.02 -3.03 27.06
C LEU A 77 10.35 -2.16 25.84
N SER A 78 10.05 -2.65 24.63
CA SER A 78 10.24 -1.89 23.39
C SER A 78 9.04 -1.00 23.04
N HIS A 79 7.89 -1.19 23.68
CA HIS A 79 6.67 -0.47 23.34
C HIS A 79 6.82 1.06 23.54
N PRO A 80 6.35 1.90 22.59
CA PRO A 80 6.51 3.35 22.68
C PRO A 80 5.93 3.98 23.95
N PHE A 81 4.83 3.44 24.46
CA PHE A 81 4.26 3.88 25.74
C PHE A 81 5.24 3.68 26.90
N THR A 82 5.79 2.48 27.02
CA THR A 82 6.78 2.12 28.04
C THR A 82 8.01 3.01 27.93
N ARG A 83 8.56 3.14 26.71
CA ARG A 83 9.74 3.97 26.44
C ARG A 83 9.52 5.45 26.80
N ARG A 84 8.36 6.02 26.45
CA ARG A 84 8.01 7.40 26.83
C ARG A 84 7.86 7.56 28.34
N SER A 85 7.34 6.53 29.01
CA SER A 85 7.15 6.57 30.47
C SER A 85 8.44 6.65 31.27
N TYR A 86 9.59 6.25 30.69
CA TYR A 86 10.89 6.33 31.34
C TYR A 86 11.23 7.74 31.80
N SER A 87 10.85 8.75 31.02
CA SER A 87 11.09 10.17 31.37
C SER A 87 10.42 10.62 32.68
N PHE A 88 9.37 9.94 33.11
CA PHE A 88 8.64 10.27 34.35
C PHE A 88 9.01 9.36 35.53
N CYS A 89 9.46 8.13 35.25
CA CYS A 89 9.60 7.08 36.26
C CYS A 89 11.06 6.67 36.52
N LEU A 90 12.00 7.00 35.64
CA LEU A 90 13.37 6.50 35.68
C LEU A 90 14.40 7.63 35.66
N THR A 91 15.52 7.40 36.34
CA THR A 91 16.76 8.18 36.17
C THR A 91 17.54 7.72 34.94
N ASP A 92 18.41 8.56 34.38
CA ASP A 92 19.25 8.20 33.22
C ASP A 92 20.07 6.92 33.44
N ALA A 93 20.55 6.69 34.68
CA ALA A 93 21.27 5.48 35.04
C ALA A 93 20.40 4.22 35.00
N GLN A 94 19.12 4.34 35.38
CA GLN A 94 18.15 3.24 35.26
C GLN A 94 17.77 2.98 33.81
N VAL A 95 17.61 4.02 33.00
CA VAL A 95 17.38 3.89 31.54
C VAL A 95 18.52 3.12 30.89
N ALA A 96 19.77 3.55 31.11
CA ALA A 96 20.95 2.86 30.57
C ALA A 96 21.10 1.41 31.07
N ARG A 97 20.60 1.08 32.26
CA ARG A 97 20.56 -0.31 32.76
C ARG A 97 19.48 -1.12 32.04
N LEU A 98 18.31 -0.54 31.84
CA LEU A 98 17.19 -1.18 31.16
C LEU A 98 17.47 -1.42 29.67
N ASP A 99 18.16 -0.49 29.01
CA ASP A 99 18.61 -0.68 27.63
C ASP A 99 19.58 -1.85 27.50
N ARG A 100 20.53 -1.97 28.44
CA ARG A 100 21.42 -3.15 28.52
C ARG A 100 20.66 -4.44 28.76
N GLU A 101 19.70 -4.45 29.67
CA GLU A 101 18.86 -5.63 29.91
C GLU A 101 18.03 -5.98 28.68
N THR A 102 17.48 -4.98 27.98
CA THR A 102 16.72 -5.19 26.74
C THR A 102 17.61 -5.80 25.65
N ALA A 103 18.86 -5.34 25.52
CA ALA A 103 19.82 -5.93 24.58
C ALA A 103 20.14 -7.40 24.91
N LEU A 104 20.27 -7.74 26.21
CA LEU A 104 20.45 -9.13 26.63
C LEU A 104 19.22 -9.99 26.30
N LEU A 105 18.01 -9.49 26.59
CA LEU A 105 16.76 -10.16 26.25
C LEU A 105 16.59 -10.38 24.74
N MET A 106 17.10 -9.47 23.92
CA MET A 106 17.14 -9.65 22.46
C MET A 106 18.09 -10.78 22.04
N GLY A 107 19.21 -10.96 22.75
CA GLY A 107 20.08 -12.12 22.58
C GLY A 107 19.36 -13.43 22.95
N VAL A 108 18.60 -13.44 24.04
CA VAL A 108 17.76 -14.58 24.43
C VAL A 108 16.70 -14.87 23.36
N ALA A 109 15.97 -13.86 22.90
CA ALA A 109 14.97 -13.99 21.83
C ALA A 109 15.60 -14.55 20.54
N HIS A 110 16.81 -14.11 20.21
CA HIS A 110 17.57 -14.61 19.07
C HIS A 110 17.88 -16.10 19.22
N ASP A 111 18.36 -16.53 20.38
CA ASP A 111 18.73 -17.92 20.62
C ASP A 111 17.52 -18.84 20.58
N HIS A 112 16.40 -18.43 21.20
CA HIS A 112 15.12 -19.14 21.09
C HIS A 112 14.62 -19.22 19.64
N ALA A 113 14.63 -18.11 18.91
CA ALA A 113 14.22 -18.09 17.51
C ALA A 113 15.10 -19.01 16.65
N SER A 114 16.41 -19.03 16.89
CA SER A 114 17.36 -19.88 16.20
C SER A 114 17.10 -21.36 16.46
N LEU A 115 16.87 -21.74 17.72
CA LEU A 115 16.54 -23.11 18.11
C LEU A 115 15.23 -23.58 17.47
N ARG A 116 14.18 -22.75 17.56
CA ARG A 116 12.85 -23.04 17.01
C ARG A 116 12.87 -23.27 15.49
N CYS A 117 13.64 -22.47 14.77
CA CYS A 117 13.83 -22.60 13.31
C CYS A 117 14.69 -23.81 12.93
N ARG A 118 15.48 -24.39 13.84
CA ARG A 118 16.30 -25.58 13.60
C ARG A 118 15.57 -26.89 13.92
N GLU A 119 14.50 -26.84 14.70
CA GLU A 119 13.69 -28.02 15.01
C GLU A 119 13.16 -28.65 13.70
N PRO A 120 13.51 -29.92 13.41
CA PRO A 120 13.03 -30.58 12.21
C PRO A 120 11.51 -30.61 12.22
N ALA A 121 10.90 -30.43 11.04
CA ALA A 121 9.48 -30.72 10.88
C ALA A 121 9.25 -32.16 11.35
N SER A 122 8.32 -32.35 12.29
CA SER A 122 7.92 -33.68 12.76
C SER A 122 7.66 -34.59 11.55
N SER A 123 8.06 -35.85 11.63
CA SER A 123 8.09 -36.82 10.51
C SER A 123 6.74 -37.14 9.84
N GLU A 124 5.67 -36.44 10.20
CA GLU A 124 4.37 -36.47 9.53
C GLU A 124 4.25 -35.21 8.65
N SER A 125 3.71 -35.35 7.45
CA SER A 125 3.62 -34.35 6.38
C SER A 125 2.79 -33.08 6.69
N VAL A 126 2.61 -32.75 7.97
CA VAL A 126 1.86 -31.61 8.48
C VAL A 126 2.86 -30.49 8.76
N LEU A 127 2.73 -29.37 8.05
CA LEU A 127 3.40 -28.13 8.44
C LEU A 127 2.93 -27.81 9.87
N SER A 128 3.86 -27.74 10.82
CA SER A 128 3.56 -27.35 12.20
C SER A 128 3.75 -25.85 12.37
N GLU A 129 2.81 -25.24 13.10
CA GLU A 129 2.93 -23.85 13.52
C GLU A 129 4.17 -23.70 14.42
N LYS A 130 5.10 -22.83 14.00
CA LYS A 130 6.35 -22.58 14.73
C LYS A 130 6.19 -21.51 15.80
N LEU A 131 5.39 -20.50 15.49
CA LEU A 131 5.00 -19.41 16.37
C LEU A 131 3.67 -18.90 15.84
N ASP A 132 2.77 -18.56 16.74
CA ASP A 132 1.47 -18.02 16.38
C ASP A 132 1.59 -16.61 15.78
N PRO A 133 0.60 -16.16 14.98
CA PRO A 133 0.66 -14.87 14.31
C PRO A 133 0.77 -13.66 15.26
N GLU A 134 0.17 -13.71 16.45
CA GLU A 134 0.18 -12.61 17.42
C GLU A 134 1.58 -12.41 18.01
N HIS A 135 2.23 -13.47 18.49
CA HIS A 135 3.61 -13.39 18.97
C HIS A 135 4.61 -13.13 17.84
N THR A 136 4.37 -13.64 16.63
CA THR A 136 5.18 -13.31 15.45
C THR A 136 5.14 -11.80 15.19
N LEU A 137 3.95 -11.18 15.22
CA LEU A 137 3.80 -9.74 15.08
C LEU A 137 4.51 -8.98 16.21
N ALA A 138 4.31 -9.39 17.46
CA ALA A 138 4.94 -8.75 18.61
C ALA A 138 6.47 -8.75 18.51
N LEU A 139 7.05 -9.89 18.13
CA LEU A 139 8.49 -10.04 17.92
C LEU A 139 8.98 -9.14 16.79
N VAL A 140 8.31 -9.15 15.63
CA VAL A 140 8.67 -8.31 14.49
C VAL A 140 8.61 -6.83 14.86
N GLU A 141 7.55 -6.37 15.53
CA GLU A 141 7.40 -4.98 15.94
C GLU A 141 8.47 -4.57 16.94
N ALA A 142 8.76 -5.42 17.93
CA ALA A 142 9.78 -5.16 18.93
C ALA A 142 11.18 -5.07 18.30
N ALA A 143 11.53 -6.05 17.46
CA ALA A 143 12.79 -6.05 16.72
C ALA A 143 12.91 -4.84 15.80
N SER A 144 11.83 -4.45 15.13
CA SER A 144 11.78 -3.27 14.26
C SER A 144 12.04 -1.97 15.03
N ARG A 145 11.47 -1.83 16.24
CA ARG A 145 11.65 -0.66 17.10
C ARG A 145 13.08 -0.58 17.64
N LEU A 146 13.62 -1.71 18.09
CA LEU A 146 14.97 -1.78 18.68
C LEU A 146 16.07 -1.63 17.64
N ARG A 147 15.87 -2.13 16.41
CA ARG A 147 16.81 -1.90 15.29
C ARG A 147 17.02 -0.41 15.00
N ARG A 148 15.98 0.42 15.17
CA ARG A 148 16.08 1.89 15.02
C ARG A 148 16.95 2.54 16.09
N LEU A 149 17.08 1.92 17.27
CA LEU A 149 17.74 2.49 18.42
C LEU A 149 19.22 2.09 18.48
N ASP A 150 19.52 0.80 18.26
CA ASP A 150 20.85 0.26 18.59
C ASP A 150 21.68 -0.21 17.39
N GLY A 151 21.13 -0.26 16.16
CA GLY A 151 21.88 -0.61 14.93
C GLY A 151 22.46 -2.04 14.84
N GLU A 152 22.66 -2.73 15.97
CA GLU A 152 23.34 -4.03 16.11
C GLU A 152 22.39 -5.22 16.33
N ALA A 153 21.08 -5.06 16.12
CA ALA A 153 20.11 -6.16 16.18
C ALA A 153 20.25 -7.20 15.03
N GLY A 154 21.44 -7.32 14.42
CA GLY A 154 21.71 -7.89 13.10
C GLY A 154 21.52 -9.39 12.93
N GLY A 155 21.23 -10.13 14.00
CA GLY A 155 20.87 -11.56 13.93
C GLY A 155 19.36 -11.81 14.01
N LEU A 156 18.65 -11.11 14.91
CA LEU A 156 17.25 -11.41 15.21
C LEU A 156 16.33 -11.07 14.04
N TYR A 157 16.64 -10.03 13.27
CA TYR A 157 15.82 -9.63 12.14
C TYR A 157 15.71 -10.71 11.07
N TYR A 158 16.80 -11.45 10.80
CA TYR A 158 16.76 -12.60 9.90
C TYR A 158 15.75 -13.66 10.38
N TYR A 159 15.78 -13.99 11.68
CA TYR A 159 14.84 -14.96 12.26
C TYR A 159 13.41 -14.43 12.31
N CYS A 160 13.20 -13.13 12.52
CA CYS A 160 11.87 -12.51 12.38
C CYS A 160 11.30 -12.71 10.97
N CYS A 161 12.12 -12.51 9.93
CA CYS A 161 11.72 -12.78 8.55
C CYS A 161 11.41 -14.27 8.33
N LEU A 162 12.27 -15.17 8.84
CA LEU A 162 12.08 -16.61 8.69
C LEU A 162 10.81 -17.11 9.40
N LEU A 163 10.59 -16.74 10.65
CA LEU A 163 9.39 -17.09 11.42
C LEU A 163 8.14 -16.52 10.76
N THR A 164 8.18 -15.27 10.28
CA THR A 164 7.06 -14.67 9.54
C THR A 164 6.73 -15.46 8.28
N LYS A 165 7.76 -15.89 7.53
CA LYS A 165 7.60 -16.72 6.34
C LYS A 165 6.95 -18.07 6.71
N GLU A 166 7.44 -18.75 7.74
CA GLU A 166 6.93 -20.06 8.16
C GLU A 166 5.50 -19.97 8.69
N CYS A 167 5.20 -18.95 9.50
CA CYS A 167 3.85 -18.64 9.97
C CYS A 167 2.89 -18.36 8.81
N ALA A 168 3.27 -17.51 7.85
CA ALA A 168 2.48 -17.26 6.65
C ALA A 168 2.26 -18.54 5.81
N GLN A 169 3.29 -19.38 5.66
CA GLN A 169 3.17 -20.66 4.94
C GLN A 169 2.24 -21.64 5.64
N TYR A 170 2.24 -21.66 6.98
CA TYR A 170 1.31 -22.46 7.78
C TYR A 170 -0.14 -22.01 7.54
N VAL A 171 -0.44 -20.72 7.73
CA VAL A 171 -1.78 -20.15 7.50
C VAL A 171 -2.25 -20.36 6.05
N ALA A 172 -1.36 -20.14 5.08
CA ALA A 172 -1.67 -20.41 3.66
C ALA A 172 -1.98 -21.89 3.40
N ALA A 173 -1.31 -22.82 4.08
CA ALA A 173 -1.57 -24.25 3.93
C ALA A 173 -2.92 -24.66 4.54
N GLU A 174 -3.31 -24.06 5.67
CA GLU A 174 -4.64 -24.28 6.25
C GLU A 174 -5.75 -23.77 5.32
N LEU A 175 -5.60 -22.55 4.78
CA LEU A 175 -6.53 -21.99 3.80
C LEU A 175 -6.61 -22.85 2.53
N ASP A 176 -5.46 -23.25 1.98
CA ASP A 176 -5.40 -24.10 0.78
C ASP A 176 -6.05 -25.46 1.02
N ALA A 177 -5.83 -26.10 2.18
CA ALA A 177 -6.42 -27.39 2.51
C ALA A 177 -7.96 -27.41 2.45
N VAL A 178 -8.61 -26.27 2.69
CA VAL A 178 -10.06 -26.13 2.62
C VAL A 178 -10.56 -26.00 1.18
N VAL A 179 -9.77 -25.44 0.26
CA VAL A 179 -10.17 -25.17 -1.14
C VAL A 179 -9.51 -26.09 -2.17
N ARG A 180 -8.56 -26.92 -1.74
CA ARG A 180 -7.77 -27.81 -2.60
C ARG A 180 -8.60 -28.96 -3.18
N PRO A 181 -8.33 -29.36 -4.43
CA PRO A 181 -9.02 -30.48 -5.06
C PRO A 181 -8.92 -31.80 -4.28
N LYS A 182 -10.07 -32.30 -3.81
CA LYS A 182 -10.18 -33.59 -3.11
C LYS A 182 -10.44 -34.71 -4.12
N GLY A 183 -9.37 -35.39 -4.53
CA GLY A 183 -9.47 -36.62 -5.32
C GLY A 183 -9.11 -36.46 -6.79
N VAL A 184 -8.67 -37.58 -7.34
CA VAL A 184 -7.99 -37.71 -8.64
C VAL A 184 -8.91 -37.34 -9.80
N GLU A 185 -8.76 -36.15 -10.37
CA GLU A 185 -9.14 -35.92 -11.77
C GLU A 185 -8.15 -36.66 -12.70
N LYS A 186 -8.26 -37.99 -12.76
CA LYS A 186 -7.82 -38.80 -13.92
C LYS A 186 -8.89 -38.75 -15.03
N GLY A 187 -9.51 -37.60 -15.21
CA GLY A 187 -10.42 -37.28 -16.30
C GLY A 187 -9.77 -36.25 -17.23
N PRO A 188 -10.24 -36.10 -18.48
CA PRO A 188 -9.60 -35.29 -19.52
C PRO A 188 -9.59 -33.76 -19.25
N PHE A 189 -9.92 -33.31 -18.03
CA PHE A 189 -9.67 -31.95 -17.56
C PHE A 189 -8.17 -31.60 -17.50
N LEU A 190 -7.30 -32.63 -17.38
CA LEU A 190 -5.84 -32.47 -17.47
C LEU A 190 -5.34 -32.07 -18.88
N ARG A 191 -6.19 -32.07 -19.92
CA ARG A 191 -5.88 -31.51 -21.24
C ARG A 191 -6.56 -30.17 -21.54
N SER A 192 -7.44 -29.65 -20.66
CA SER A 192 -8.26 -28.46 -20.95
C SER A 192 -7.95 -27.22 -20.10
N LEU A 193 -6.88 -27.25 -19.30
CA LEU A 193 -6.17 -26.00 -18.94
C LEU A 193 -5.18 -25.55 -20.02
N GLN A 194 -4.97 -26.36 -21.08
CA GLN A 194 -4.83 -25.76 -22.40
C GLN A 194 -6.25 -25.29 -22.74
N LEU A 195 -6.55 -24.05 -22.35
CA LEU A 195 -7.67 -23.33 -22.93
C LEU A 195 -7.54 -23.52 -24.44
N GLU A 196 -8.45 -24.30 -25.04
CA GLU A 196 -8.65 -24.16 -26.48
C GLU A 196 -8.82 -22.67 -26.72
N PRO A 197 -8.21 -22.10 -27.77
CA PRO A 197 -8.27 -20.67 -28.06
C PRO A 197 -9.69 -20.33 -28.52
N GLN A 198 -10.65 -20.39 -27.60
CA GLN A 198 -11.96 -19.81 -27.76
C GLN A 198 -11.79 -18.31 -27.62
N VAL A 199 -12.57 -17.60 -28.43
CA VAL A 199 -12.44 -16.19 -28.82
C VAL A 199 -12.79 -15.22 -27.66
N GLY A 200 -12.53 -15.60 -26.41
CA GLY A 200 -12.72 -14.79 -25.19
C GLY A 200 -11.44 -14.73 -24.37
N ARG A 201 -11.02 -13.53 -23.97
CA ARG A 201 -9.85 -13.34 -23.08
C ARG A 201 -10.18 -13.92 -21.70
N VAL A 202 -9.61 -15.07 -21.36
CA VAL A 202 -9.79 -15.70 -20.04
C VAL A 202 -8.78 -15.14 -19.05
N ALA A 203 -9.22 -14.84 -17.83
CA ALA A 203 -8.34 -14.37 -16.76
C ALA A 203 -7.35 -15.47 -16.38
N ALA A 204 -6.06 -15.13 -16.21
CA ALA A 204 -5.02 -16.09 -15.86
C ALA A 204 -5.18 -16.52 -14.38
N PRO A 205 -5.49 -17.80 -14.07
CA PRO A 205 -5.60 -18.24 -12.68
C PRO A 205 -4.22 -18.25 -12.01
N LEU A 206 -4.13 -17.70 -10.80
CA LEU A 206 -2.90 -17.69 -10.00
C LEU A 206 -2.71 -18.97 -9.19
N ASP A 207 -3.81 -19.49 -8.63
CA ASP A 207 -3.84 -20.72 -7.85
C ASP A 207 -4.95 -21.65 -8.36
N ARG A 208 -4.75 -22.97 -8.20
CA ARG A 208 -5.76 -23.98 -8.53
C ARG A 208 -6.66 -24.21 -7.32
N CYS A 209 -7.97 -24.18 -7.52
CA CYS A 209 -8.96 -24.50 -6.49
C CYS A 209 -10.07 -25.39 -7.07
N ASP A 210 -10.84 -26.00 -6.18
CA ASP A 210 -12.08 -26.71 -6.53
C ASP A 210 -13.09 -25.79 -7.22
N ALA A 211 -13.98 -26.40 -8.02
CA ALA A 211 -15.18 -25.73 -8.49
C ALA A 211 -16.05 -25.25 -7.30
N PRO A 212 -16.77 -24.12 -7.43
CA PRO A 212 -17.60 -23.60 -6.36
C PRO A 212 -18.70 -24.61 -6.00
N THR A 213 -18.67 -25.08 -4.75
CA THR A 213 -19.60 -26.09 -4.20
C THR A 213 -20.46 -25.56 -3.05
N GLY A 214 -20.20 -24.33 -2.59
CA GLY A 214 -20.86 -23.70 -1.45
C GLY A 214 -19.91 -22.77 -0.70
N ILE A 215 -20.42 -22.15 0.36
CA ILE A 215 -19.60 -21.37 1.31
C ILE A 215 -18.82 -22.37 2.17
N ARG A 216 -17.51 -22.12 2.36
CA ARG A 216 -16.63 -22.87 3.25
C ARG A 216 -16.08 -21.90 4.29
N ASP A 217 -16.17 -22.27 5.57
CA ASP A 217 -15.60 -21.45 6.66
C ASP A 217 -14.08 -21.52 6.62
N ALA A 218 -13.42 -20.40 6.89
CA ALA A 218 -11.97 -20.36 7.01
C ALA A 218 -11.54 -21.08 8.30
N PRO A 219 -10.51 -21.94 8.25
CA PRO A 219 -10.04 -22.68 9.42
C PRO A 219 -9.15 -21.83 10.35
N THR A 220 -8.74 -20.65 9.90
CA THR A 220 -7.84 -19.71 10.56
C THR A 220 -8.56 -18.93 11.65
N LYS A 221 -7.83 -18.41 12.64
CA LYS A 221 -8.39 -17.47 13.61
C LYS A 221 -8.71 -16.13 12.94
N PRO A 222 -9.65 -15.34 13.49
CA PRO A 222 -10.09 -14.09 12.88
C PRO A 222 -8.98 -13.04 12.66
N ASP A 223 -7.91 -13.11 13.45
CA ASP A 223 -6.82 -12.12 13.48
C ASP A 223 -5.52 -12.60 12.82
N ASP A 224 -5.41 -13.87 12.42
CA ASP A 224 -4.17 -14.43 11.83
C ASP A 224 -3.72 -13.63 10.60
N VAL A 225 -4.66 -13.37 9.69
CA VAL A 225 -4.44 -12.63 8.43
C VAL A 225 -4.08 -11.17 8.73
N TRP A 226 -4.70 -10.58 9.74
CA TRP A 226 -4.42 -9.21 10.18
C TRP A 226 -3.02 -9.09 10.78
N CYS A 227 -2.64 -10.01 11.67
CA CYS A 227 -1.31 -10.10 12.25
C CYS A 227 -0.23 -10.24 11.17
N LEU A 228 -0.41 -11.16 10.22
CA LEU A 228 0.52 -11.36 9.10
C LEU A 228 0.64 -10.12 8.19
N THR A 229 -0.47 -9.42 7.94
CA THR A 229 -0.46 -8.16 7.18
C THR A 229 0.40 -7.11 7.88
N ARG A 230 0.25 -6.99 9.20
CA ARG A 230 1.04 -6.05 10.02
C ARG A 230 2.51 -6.46 10.12
N CYS A 231 2.82 -7.76 10.16
CA CYS A 231 4.20 -8.27 10.08
C CYS A 231 4.88 -7.80 8.80
N GLY A 232 4.22 -7.95 7.64
CA GLY A 232 4.75 -7.51 6.35
C GLY A 232 5.11 -6.03 6.33
N HIS A 233 4.18 -5.19 6.78
CA HIS A 233 4.41 -3.75 6.89
C HIS A 233 5.53 -3.40 7.88
N ALA A 234 5.62 -4.07 9.04
CA ALA A 234 6.65 -3.82 10.04
C ALA A 234 8.05 -4.24 9.55
N LEU A 235 8.19 -5.41 8.90
CA LEU A 235 9.44 -5.88 8.30
C LEU A 235 9.98 -4.89 7.27
N VAL A 236 9.13 -4.40 6.36
CA VAL A 236 9.56 -3.40 5.36
C VAL A 236 9.95 -2.09 6.02
N LYS A 237 9.19 -1.64 7.01
CA LYS A 237 9.54 -0.43 7.76
C LYS A 237 10.85 -0.58 8.50
N ALA A 238 11.19 -1.75 9.03
CA ALA A 238 12.45 -2.01 9.72
C ALA A 238 13.64 -1.98 8.76
N ALA A 239 13.47 -2.50 7.54
CA ALA A 239 14.48 -2.48 6.48
C ALA A 239 14.93 -1.06 6.11
N ALA A 240 14.08 -0.05 6.30
CA ALA A 240 14.42 1.35 6.05
C ALA A 240 15.41 1.95 7.08
N HIS A 241 15.68 1.29 8.21
CA HIS A 241 16.45 1.85 9.34
C HIS A 241 17.85 1.25 9.50
N GLY A 242 18.51 0.93 8.39
CA GLY A 242 19.89 0.44 8.38
C GLY A 242 20.15 -0.48 7.20
N ALA A 243 21.42 -0.66 6.82
CA ALA A 243 21.75 -1.58 5.74
C ALA A 243 21.40 -3.02 6.15
N LEU A 244 20.68 -3.73 5.27
CA LEU A 244 20.43 -5.16 5.41
C LEU A 244 21.59 -5.95 4.82
N THR A 245 21.95 -7.06 5.47
CA THR A 245 22.79 -8.08 4.85
C THR A 245 22.04 -8.74 3.70
N ARG A 246 22.79 -9.34 2.75
CA ARG A 246 22.18 -10.05 1.61
C ARG A 246 21.25 -11.18 2.06
N SER A 247 21.56 -11.87 3.16
CA SER A 247 20.74 -12.95 3.70
C SER A 247 19.46 -12.45 4.35
N GLU A 248 19.51 -11.33 5.10
CA GLU A 248 18.33 -10.69 5.65
C GLU A 248 17.41 -10.19 4.53
N GLU A 249 17.97 -9.54 3.50
CA GLU A 249 17.19 -9.04 2.37
C GLU A 249 16.51 -10.18 1.60
N ALA A 250 17.25 -11.24 1.29
CA ALA A 250 16.70 -12.41 0.62
C ALA A 250 15.61 -13.11 1.46
N MET A 251 15.75 -13.16 2.79
CA MET A 251 14.74 -13.76 3.66
C MET A 251 13.51 -12.86 3.82
N ARG A 252 13.70 -11.54 3.91
CA ARG A 252 12.63 -10.55 3.93
C ARG A 252 11.75 -10.66 2.71
N LEU A 253 12.34 -10.74 1.51
CA LEU A 253 11.60 -10.91 0.26
C LEU A 253 10.78 -12.21 0.27
N LYS A 254 11.36 -13.34 0.72
CA LYS A 254 10.63 -14.61 0.87
C LYS A 254 9.47 -14.53 1.86
N ALA A 255 9.64 -13.79 2.96
CA ALA A 255 8.57 -13.56 3.92
C ALA A 255 7.44 -12.71 3.32
N CYS A 256 7.79 -11.66 2.57
CA CYS A 256 6.82 -10.82 1.87
C CYS A 256 6.04 -11.64 0.83
N ASP A 257 6.71 -12.46 0.02
CA ASP A 257 6.06 -13.34 -0.95
C ASP A 257 5.11 -14.34 -0.28
N ALA A 258 5.50 -14.92 0.86
CA ALA A 258 4.66 -15.82 1.64
C ALA A 258 3.41 -15.10 2.20
N ILE A 259 3.56 -13.87 2.72
CA ILE A 259 2.42 -13.04 3.15
C ILE A 259 1.51 -12.75 1.97
N VAL A 260 2.04 -12.27 0.84
CA VAL A 260 1.25 -11.95 -0.36
C VAL A 260 0.46 -13.18 -0.83
N ARG A 261 1.08 -14.37 -0.83
CA ARG A 261 0.37 -15.60 -1.14
C ARG A 261 -0.76 -15.88 -0.15
N THR A 262 -0.51 -15.74 1.15
CA THR A 262 -1.52 -15.94 2.21
C THR A 262 -2.70 -15.00 2.05
N LEU A 263 -2.45 -13.70 1.85
CA LEU A 263 -3.50 -12.70 1.62
C LEU A 263 -4.31 -12.99 0.34
N SER A 264 -3.66 -13.51 -0.70
CA SER A 264 -4.36 -13.90 -1.93
C SER A 264 -5.31 -15.09 -1.75
N LEU A 265 -5.04 -15.97 -0.78
CA LEU A 265 -5.90 -17.11 -0.41
C LEU A 265 -6.94 -16.77 0.66
N SER A 266 -6.68 -15.77 1.50
CA SER A 266 -7.56 -15.38 2.61
C SER A 266 -8.92 -14.91 2.08
N PRO A 267 -10.04 -15.15 2.78
CA PRO A 267 -11.34 -14.64 2.38
C PRO A 267 -11.41 -13.11 2.51
N ASN A 268 -12.32 -12.46 1.77
CA ASN A 268 -12.41 -10.99 1.75
C ASN A 268 -12.78 -10.39 3.12
N TYR A 269 -13.52 -11.11 3.97
CA TYR A 269 -13.96 -10.60 5.27
C TYR A 269 -12.84 -10.57 6.33
N ASP A 270 -11.75 -11.32 6.14
CA ASP A 270 -10.57 -11.29 7.02
C ASP A 270 -9.55 -10.23 6.58
N LEU A 271 -9.71 -9.66 5.38
CA LEU A 271 -8.84 -8.61 4.86
C LEU A 271 -9.27 -7.25 5.39
N THR A 272 -8.54 -6.72 6.36
CA THR A 272 -8.74 -5.34 6.85
C THR A 272 -8.22 -4.33 5.80
N PRO A 273 -9.08 -3.58 5.09
CA PRO A 273 -8.66 -2.82 3.90
C PRO A 273 -7.56 -1.80 4.18
N ARG A 274 -7.63 -1.11 5.33
CA ARG A 274 -6.63 -0.13 5.77
C ARG A 274 -5.23 -0.74 5.90
N ASP A 275 -5.12 -1.87 6.60
CA ASP A 275 -3.83 -2.49 6.87
C ASP A 275 -3.26 -3.17 5.63
N VAL A 276 -4.12 -3.78 4.80
CA VAL A 276 -3.71 -4.37 3.52
C VAL A 276 -3.18 -3.30 2.57
N VAL A 277 -3.86 -2.15 2.44
CA VAL A 277 -3.37 -1.03 1.62
C VAL A 277 -2.01 -0.56 2.11
N ARG A 278 -1.83 -0.33 3.43
CA ARG A 278 -0.52 0.07 4.00
C ARG A 278 0.58 -0.95 3.72
N CYS A 279 0.28 -2.24 3.83
CA CYS A 279 1.23 -3.31 3.54
C CYS A 279 1.59 -3.34 2.05
N CYS A 280 0.59 -3.26 1.15
CA CYS A 280 0.82 -3.23 -0.29
C CYS A 280 1.61 -1.98 -0.72
N VAL A 281 1.35 -0.81 -0.14
CA VAL A 281 2.15 0.40 -0.38
C VAL A 281 3.59 0.18 0.02
N ALA A 282 3.83 -0.36 1.23
CA ALA A 282 5.18 -0.63 1.70
C ALA A 282 5.92 -1.60 0.77
N PHE A 283 5.24 -2.63 0.27
CA PHE A 283 5.79 -3.56 -0.72
C PHE A 283 6.09 -2.86 -2.05
N LEU A 284 5.16 -2.06 -2.60
CA LEU A 284 5.30 -1.44 -3.92
C LEU A 284 6.26 -0.23 -3.94
N ASP A 285 6.54 0.41 -2.82
CA ASP A 285 7.42 1.58 -2.78
C ASP A 285 8.89 1.17 -3.01
N SER A 286 9.40 1.53 -4.19
CA SER A 286 10.77 1.24 -4.63
C SER A 286 11.85 1.86 -3.74
N ARG A 287 11.50 2.82 -2.86
CA ARG A 287 12.40 3.40 -1.87
C ARG A 287 12.65 2.47 -0.68
N THR A 288 11.71 1.57 -0.38
CA THR A 288 11.74 0.69 0.80
C THR A 288 11.93 -0.79 0.44
N THR A 289 11.58 -1.15 -0.78
CA THR A 289 11.65 -2.50 -1.32
C THR A 289 11.99 -2.40 -2.80
N PRO A 290 13.27 -2.57 -3.18
CA PRO A 290 13.56 -3.02 -4.52
C PRO A 290 13.04 -4.45 -4.57
N PHE A 291 11.79 -4.63 -4.96
CA PHE A 291 11.36 -5.90 -5.54
C PHE A 291 12.37 -6.17 -6.66
N GLY A 292 13.31 -7.07 -6.36
CA GLY A 292 14.49 -7.28 -7.21
C GLY A 292 14.05 -7.62 -8.62
N GLU A 293 14.95 -7.46 -9.59
CA GLU A 293 14.71 -7.84 -10.99
C GLU A 293 14.25 -9.31 -11.14
N GLU A 294 14.44 -10.14 -10.11
CA GLU A 294 14.01 -11.54 -10.01
C GLU A 294 12.70 -11.77 -9.24
N SER A 295 12.12 -10.77 -8.54
CA SER A 295 10.80 -10.94 -7.93
C SER A 295 9.75 -10.99 -9.04
N THR A 296 9.36 -12.22 -9.31
CA THR A 296 8.56 -12.69 -10.44
C THR A 296 7.32 -11.83 -10.67
N GLY A 297 6.93 -11.64 -11.94
CA GLY A 297 5.69 -10.93 -12.30
C GLY A 297 4.45 -11.44 -11.54
N GLU A 298 4.49 -12.66 -11.01
CA GLU A 298 3.49 -13.25 -10.14
C GLU A 298 3.25 -12.47 -8.83
N THR A 299 4.28 -12.02 -8.10
CA THR A 299 4.09 -11.26 -6.84
C THR A 299 3.36 -9.95 -7.11
N SER A 300 3.76 -9.21 -8.16
CA SER A 300 3.07 -7.99 -8.57
C SER A 300 1.62 -8.24 -8.98
N LEU A 301 1.37 -9.37 -9.65
CA LEU A 301 0.04 -9.78 -10.08
C LEU A 301 -0.85 -10.15 -8.88
N ARG A 302 -0.30 -10.84 -7.88
CA ARG A 302 -0.97 -11.15 -6.61
C ARG A 302 -1.30 -9.89 -5.82
N LEU A 303 -0.39 -8.93 -5.74
CA LEU A 303 -0.64 -7.64 -5.08
C LEU A 303 -1.80 -6.89 -5.74
N LEU A 304 -1.79 -6.80 -7.07
CA LEU A 304 -2.89 -6.17 -7.81
C LEU A 304 -4.21 -6.93 -7.65
N LEU A 305 -4.17 -8.26 -7.58
CA LEU A 305 -5.36 -9.08 -7.31
C LEU A 305 -5.91 -8.78 -5.91
N ILE A 306 -5.07 -8.78 -4.88
CA ILE A 306 -5.46 -8.46 -3.49
C ILE A 306 -6.10 -7.07 -3.44
N LEU A 307 -5.44 -6.06 -4.00
CA LEU A 307 -5.96 -4.69 -4.02
C LEU A 307 -7.31 -4.60 -4.77
N SER A 308 -7.47 -5.33 -5.86
CA SER A 308 -8.73 -5.32 -6.63
C SER A 308 -9.92 -5.96 -5.89
N ARG A 309 -9.65 -6.79 -4.87
CA ARG A 309 -10.66 -7.45 -4.04
C ARG A 309 -11.18 -6.54 -2.91
N LEU A 310 -10.43 -5.49 -2.57
CA LEU A 310 -10.80 -4.55 -1.50
C LEU A 310 -11.86 -3.55 -1.99
N THR A 311 -12.53 -2.90 -1.04
CA THR A 311 -13.41 -1.74 -1.28
C THR A 311 -12.69 -0.49 -0.77
N LEU A 312 -11.97 0.21 -1.66
CA LEU A 312 -11.04 1.28 -1.25
C LEU A 312 -11.72 2.53 -0.69
N ASP A 313 -12.99 2.76 -1.00
CA ASP A 313 -13.80 3.86 -0.46
C ASP A 313 -13.97 3.79 1.07
N THR A 314 -13.97 2.59 1.64
CA THR A 314 -14.05 2.32 3.09
C THR A 314 -12.76 2.61 3.86
N VAL A 315 -11.64 2.87 3.19
CA VAL A 315 -10.34 3.11 3.83
C VAL A 315 -10.26 4.55 4.34
N ASP A 316 -10.11 4.70 5.66
CA ASP A 316 -9.99 5.98 6.36
C ASP A 316 -8.61 6.66 6.17
N ASP A 317 -7.55 5.87 5.96
CA ASP A 317 -6.20 6.36 5.73
C ASP A 317 -6.00 6.87 4.29
N ARG A 318 -6.43 8.11 4.06
CA ARG A 318 -6.29 8.79 2.75
C ARG A 318 -4.84 8.95 2.32
N ALA A 319 -3.91 9.15 3.25
CA ALA A 319 -2.49 9.27 2.92
C ALA A 319 -1.93 7.96 2.32
N ALA A 320 -2.32 6.80 2.87
CA ALA A 320 -1.94 5.50 2.32
C ALA A 320 -2.52 5.27 0.91
N LEU A 321 -3.77 5.69 0.66
CA LEU A 321 -4.38 5.61 -0.68
C LEU A 321 -3.66 6.52 -1.70
N CYS A 322 -3.31 7.76 -1.33
CA CYS A 322 -2.54 8.64 -2.21
C CYS A 322 -1.13 8.10 -2.49
N GLN A 323 -0.50 7.44 -1.52
CA GLN A 323 0.78 6.75 -1.72
C GLN A 323 0.63 5.54 -2.65
N LEU A 324 -0.46 4.76 -2.49
CA LEU A 324 -0.79 3.66 -3.39
C LEU A 324 -0.96 4.15 -4.83
N PHE A 325 -1.69 5.24 -5.04
CA PHE A 325 -1.83 5.89 -6.34
C PHE A 325 -0.47 6.19 -6.97
N THR A 326 0.44 6.80 -6.19
CA THR A 326 1.79 7.17 -6.64
C THR A 326 2.62 5.92 -6.99
N CYS A 327 2.57 4.89 -6.15
CA CYS A 327 3.25 3.61 -6.40
C CYS A 327 2.72 2.97 -7.68
N LEU A 328 1.41 2.94 -7.88
CA LEU A 328 0.79 2.37 -9.07
C LEU A 328 1.08 3.18 -10.33
N CYS A 329 1.32 4.49 -10.26
CA CYS A 329 1.78 5.27 -11.43
C CYS A 329 3.22 4.91 -11.85
N ARG A 330 4.05 4.48 -10.92
CA ARG A 330 5.46 4.12 -11.13
C ARG A 330 5.69 2.62 -11.36
N LEU A 331 4.70 1.79 -11.06
CA LEU A 331 4.84 0.33 -11.11
C LEU A 331 5.11 -0.15 -12.54
N ASN A 332 6.29 -0.74 -12.76
CA ASN A 332 6.68 -1.27 -14.06
C ASN A 332 5.93 -2.57 -14.37
N PRO A 333 5.50 -2.80 -15.62
CA PRO A 333 4.99 -4.09 -16.03
C PRO A 333 6.09 -5.16 -15.94
N PRO A 334 5.75 -6.43 -15.64
CA PRO A 334 6.72 -7.51 -15.70
C PRO A 334 7.29 -7.65 -17.12
N VAL A 335 8.55 -8.09 -17.22
CA VAL A 335 9.25 -8.26 -18.50
C VAL A 335 8.47 -9.25 -19.37
N PRO A 336 8.08 -8.88 -20.59
CA PRO A 336 7.28 -9.76 -21.44
C PRO A 336 8.12 -10.95 -21.91
N SER A 337 7.76 -12.16 -21.48
CA SER A 337 8.15 -13.39 -22.14
C SER A 337 7.00 -13.91 -23.02
N GLU A 338 7.31 -14.62 -24.11
CA GLU A 338 6.29 -15.15 -25.05
C GLU A 338 5.25 -16.05 -24.36
N ARG A 339 5.60 -16.64 -23.20
CA ARG A 339 4.70 -17.49 -22.39
C ARG A 339 3.83 -16.71 -21.40
N GLU A 340 3.96 -15.38 -21.33
CA GLU A 340 3.36 -14.55 -20.28
C GLU A 340 2.46 -13.43 -20.81
N VAL A 341 2.08 -13.47 -22.09
CA VAL A 341 1.19 -12.47 -22.71
C VAL A 341 -0.14 -12.35 -21.94
N GLU A 342 -0.73 -13.48 -21.53
CA GLU A 342 -1.96 -13.52 -20.74
C GLU A 342 -1.77 -12.89 -19.34
N ARG A 343 -0.66 -13.20 -18.67
CA ARG A 343 -0.32 -12.60 -17.36
C ARG A 343 -0.10 -11.10 -17.47
N GLN A 344 0.52 -10.64 -18.55
CA GLN A 344 0.72 -9.21 -18.79
C GLN A 344 -0.61 -8.50 -19.06
N HIS A 345 -1.52 -9.12 -19.81
CA HIS A 345 -2.87 -8.60 -19.98
C HIS A 345 -3.64 -8.53 -18.66
N GLU A 346 -3.58 -9.59 -17.85
CA GLU A 346 -4.23 -9.63 -16.54
C GLU A 346 -3.64 -8.60 -15.57
N TRP A 347 -2.31 -8.43 -15.60
CA TRP A 347 -1.62 -7.37 -14.86
C TRP A 347 -2.14 -5.98 -15.23
N ARG A 348 -2.27 -5.67 -16.52
CA ARG A 348 -2.82 -4.39 -16.99
C ARG A 348 -4.29 -4.23 -16.57
N ARG A 349 -5.08 -5.30 -16.66
CA ARG A 349 -6.50 -5.32 -16.26
C ARG A 349 -6.66 -5.00 -14.78
N LEU A 350 -5.94 -5.72 -13.91
CA LEU A 350 -6.02 -5.55 -12.46
C LEU A 350 -5.49 -4.18 -12.02
N ARG A 351 -4.36 -3.71 -12.57
CA ARG A 351 -3.88 -2.34 -12.33
C ARG A 351 -4.91 -1.30 -12.75
N GLY A 352 -5.57 -1.48 -13.89
CA GLY A 352 -6.66 -0.63 -14.35
C GLY A 352 -7.85 -0.60 -13.40
N LEU A 353 -8.25 -1.75 -12.85
CA LEU A 353 -9.33 -1.85 -11.86
C LEU A 353 -9.00 -1.11 -10.56
N VAL A 354 -7.81 -1.33 -10.01
CA VAL A 354 -7.37 -0.67 -8.77
C VAL A 354 -7.26 0.84 -8.98
N MET A 355 -6.66 1.28 -10.10
CA MET A 355 -6.58 2.69 -10.45
C MET A 355 -7.96 3.32 -10.61
N ARG A 356 -8.93 2.61 -11.20
CA ARG A 356 -10.31 3.10 -11.31
C ARG A 356 -10.94 3.32 -9.93
N GLN A 357 -10.83 2.35 -9.03
CA GLN A 357 -11.32 2.50 -7.65
C GLN A 357 -10.67 3.68 -6.93
N LEU A 358 -9.36 3.90 -7.13
CA LEU A 358 -8.65 5.05 -6.57
C LEU A 358 -9.18 6.37 -7.13
N PHE A 359 -9.42 6.49 -8.44
CA PHE A 359 -10.02 7.69 -9.01
C PHE A 359 -11.44 7.97 -8.52
N ASP A 360 -12.21 6.92 -8.23
CA ASP A 360 -13.56 7.06 -7.69
C ASP A 360 -13.56 7.37 -6.17
N THR A 361 -12.42 7.19 -5.49
CA THR A 361 -12.28 7.36 -4.03
C THR A 361 -11.55 8.64 -3.63
N LEU A 362 -10.47 8.98 -4.34
CA LEU A 362 -9.56 10.07 -3.98
C LEU A 362 -9.97 11.39 -4.64
N THR A 363 -9.86 12.47 -3.87
CA THR A 363 -10.01 13.83 -4.38
C THR A 363 -8.67 14.40 -4.86
N VAL A 364 -8.74 15.38 -5.75
CA VAL A 364 -7.58 16.12 -6.25
C VAL A 364 -6.89 16.89 -5.11
N ALA A 365 -7.65 17.39 -4.14
CA ALA A 365 -7.11 18.08 -2.98
C ALA A 365 -6.22 17.16 -2.13
N GLU A 366 -6.68 15.95 -1.82
CA GLU A 366 -5.91 14.97 -1.04
C GLU A 366 -4.59 14.58 -1.73
N LEU A 367 -4.63 14.34 -3.04
CA LEU A 367 -3.41 14.04 -3.82
C LEU A 367 -2.41 15.20 -3.82
N ASN A 368 -2.90 16.45 -3.83
CA ASN A 368 -2.03 17.63 -3.77
C ASN A 368 -1.46 17.89 -2.38
N GLU A 369 -2.19 17.58 -1.30
CA GLU A 369 -1.63 17.65 0.07
C GLU A 369 -0.49 16.65 0.24
N LEU A 370 -0.64 15.40 -0.22
CA LEU A 370 0.45 14.42 -0.18
C LEU A 370 1.69 14.90 -0.95
N ASN A 371 1.50 15.49 -2.14
CA ASN A 371 2.61 16.05 -2.92
C ASN A 371 3.39 17.10 -2.11
N LYS A 372 2.70 18.02 -1.41
CA LYS A 372 3.35 19.07 -0.60
C LYS A 372 4.18 18.48 0.53
N GLU A 373 3.71 17.41 1.15
CA GLU A 373 4.38 16.78 2.31
C GLU A 373 5.59 15.93 1.90
N GLN A 374 5.55 15.26 0.75
CA GLN A 374 6.50 14.18 0.43
C GLN A 374 7.51 14.50 -0.68
N LEU A 375 7.31 15.56 -1.47
CA LEU A 375 8.02 15.74 -2.73
C LEU A 375 8.76 17.08 -2.81
N LYS A 376 10.04 17.01 -3.20
CA LYS A 376 10.95 18.17 -3.29
C LYS A 376 11.19 18.64 -4.74
N SER A 377 10.59 18.01 -5.76
CA SER A 377 10.82 18.34 -7.17
C SER A 377 9.56 18.25 -8.04
N ASP A 378 9.49 19.07 -9.10
CA ASP A 378 8.37 19.13 -10.05
C ASP A 378 8.12 17.81 -10.80
N GLU A 379 9.17 17.03 -11.09
CA GLU A 379 9.08 15.73 -11.78
C GLU A 379 8.34 14.66 -10.97
N SER A 380 8.17 14.89 -9.67
CA SER A 380 7.52 13.95 -8.78
C SER A 380 6.04 14.25 -8.54
N MET A 381 5.52 15.38 -9.06
CA MET A 381 4.10 15.73 -8.96
C MET A 381 3.23 14.62 -9.56
N TRP A 382 2.20 14.21 -8.82
CA TRP A 382 1.34 13.09 -9.21
C TRP A 382 0.74 13.22 -10.63
N GLN A 383 0.46 14.43 -11.13
CA GLN A 383 -0.04 14.64 -12.51
C GLN A 383 1.01 14.27 -13.55
N VAL A 384 2.25 14.71 -13.31
CA VAL A 384 3.41 14.39 -14.15
C VAL A 384 3.70 12.89 -14.10
N LEU A 385 3.56 12.27 -12.94
CA LEU A 385 3.68 10.80 -12.82
C LEU A 385 2.55 10.06 -13.55
N LEU A 386 1.33 10.60 -13.56
CA LEU A 386 0.21 9.97 -14.25
C LEU A 386 0.35 10.08 -15.78
N THR A 387 0.99 11.13 -16.28
CA THR A 387 1.24 11.30 -17.71
C THR A 387 2.49 10.58 -18.19
N ASN A 388 3.59 10.70 -17.45
CA ASN A 388 4.93 10.28 -17.86
C ASN A 388 5.38 8.98 -17.18
N GLY A 389 4.64 8.52 -16.16
CA GLY A 389 4.89 7.23 -15.53
C GLY A 389 4.44 6.06 -16.41
N THR A 390 4.45 4.87 -15.83
CA THR A 390 4.19 3.62 -16.56
C THR A 390 2.70 3.33 -16.72
N TYR A 391 1.82 4.14 -16.13
CA TYR A 391 0.37 3.96 -16.25
C TYR A 391 -0.14 4.61 -17.54
N ASP A 392 -0.52 3.76 -18.49
CA ASP A 392 -1.04 4.16 -19.81
C ASP A 392 -2.58 4.19 -19.86
N GLY A 393 -3.25 3.91 -18.74
CA GLY A 393 -4.70 3.93 -18.65
C GLY A 393 -5.30 5.33 -18.77
N VAL A 394 -6.63 5.37 -18.90
CA VAL A 394 -7.41 6.58 -19.10
C VAL A 394 -8.04 7.04 -17.79
N VAL A 395 -7.89 8.32 -17.47
CA VAL A 395 -8.52 8.94 -16.29
C VAL A 395 -10.02 9.18 -16.51
N PRO A 396 -10.87 9.13 -15.47
CA PRO A 396 -12.26 9.53 -15.58
C PRO A 396 -12.40 11.02 -15.95
N LEU A 397 -13.41 11.36 -16.75
CA LEU A 397 -13.62 12.76 -17.18
C LEU A 397 -13.96 13.69 -16.03
N ASP A 398 -14.74 13.21 -15.06
CA ASP A 398 -15.10 14.00 -13.87
C ASP A 398 -13.89 14.30 -13.01
N PHE A 399 -13.01 13.32 -12.82
CA PHE A 399 -11.72 13.51 -12.15
C PHE A 399 -10.84 14.52 -12.90
N TRP A 400 -10.78 14.45 -14.24
CA TRP A 400 -10.06 15.46 -15.03
C TRP A 400 -10.65 16.87 -14.87
N TYR A 401 -11.99 17.01 -14.83
CA TYR A 401 -12.62 18.30 -14.57
C TYR A 401 -12.33 18.84 -13.17
N GLU A 402 -12.30 17.97 -12.16
CA GLU A 402 -11.90 18.33 -10.80
C GLU A 402 -10.45 18.84 -10.78
N CYS A 403 -9.55 18.17 -11.50
CA CYS A 403 -8.16 18.61 -11.65
C CYS A 403 -8.07 20.01 -12.24
N CYS A 404 -8.75 20.23 -13.37
CA CYS A 404 -8.76 21.53 -14.02
C CYS A 404 -9.38 22.61 -13.14
N GLY A 405 -10.47 22.30 -12.42
CA GLY A 405 -11.11 23.25 -11.50
C GLY A 405 -10.24 23.62 -10.30
N PHE A 406 -9.41 22.68 -9.83
CA PHE A 406 -8.43 22.94 -8.77
C PHE A 406 -7.33 23.91 -9.20
N TYR A 407 -6.79 23.73 -10.42
CA TYR A 407 -5.68 24.55 -10.93
C TYR A 407 -6.11 25.86 -11.60
N PHE A 408 -7.34 25.91 -12.13
CA PHE A 408 -7.91 27.07 -12.80
C PHE A 408 -9.23 27.47 -12.14
N PRO A 409 -9.21 27.92 -10.87
CA PRO A 409 -10.42 28.34 -10.18
C PRO A 409 -11.00 29.59 -10.85
N ALA A 410 -12.32 29.58 -11.11
CA ALA A 410 -13.02 30.66 -11.82
C ALA A 410 -13.03 32.02 -11.08
N LEU A 411 -12.55 32.08 -9.84
CA LEU A 411 -12.72 33.21 -8.91
C LEU A 411 -11.42 33.98 -8.60
N THR A 412 -10.27 33.63 -9.18
CA THR A 412 -9.02 34.34 -8.91
C THR A 412 -8.64 35.32 -10.01
N GLU A 413 -8.63 36.62 -9.70
CA GLU A 413 -8.08 37.70 -10.56
C GLU A 413 -6.53 37.72 -10.59
N GLY A 414 -5.87 36.64 -10.15
CA GLY A 414 -4.41 36.49 -10.13
C GLY A 414 -3.91 35.44 -11.12
N PRO A 415 -2.58 35.35 -11.35
CA PRO A 415 -2.00 34.28 -12.17
C PRO A 415 -2.38 32.91 -11.59
N ALA A 416 -2.90 32.02 -12.44
CA ALA A 416 -3.32 30.69 -12.04
C ALA A 416 -2.16 29.95 -11.33
N PRO A 417 -2.40 29.19 -10.25
CA PRO A 417 -1.36 28.45 -9.52
C PRO A 417 -0.79 27.24 -10.31
N CYS A 418 -1.06 27.15 -11.61
CA CYS A 418 -0.71 26.01 -12.45
C CYS A 418 0.67 26.20 -13.08
N SER A 419 1.60 25.29 -12.80
CA SER A 419 2.90 25.27 -13.48
C SER A 419 2.75 24.80 -14.94
N PRO A 420 3.64 25.23 -15.87
CA PRO A 420 3.62 24.77 -17.26
C PRO A 420 3.64 23.24 -17.41
N ALA A 421 4.41 22.55 -16.57
CA ALA A 421 4.48 21.08 -16.57
C ALA A 421 3.14 20.43 -16.17
N THR A 422 2.44 21.01 -15.19
CA THR A 422 1.10 20.55 -14.78
C THR A 422 0.09 20.78 -15.89
N ALA A 423 0.10 21.97 -16.50
CA ALA A 423 -0.77 22.31 -17.62
C ALA A 423 -0.56 21.37 -18.83
N ALA A 424 0.70 21.11 -19.19
CA ALA A 424 1.04 20.13 -20.23
C ALA A 424 0.51 18.73 -19.91
N SER A 425 0.62 18.32 -18.64
CA SER A 425 0.12 17.04 -18.18
C SER A 425 -1.41 16.94 -18.31
N LEU A 426 -2.15 17.98 -17.92
CA LEU A 426 -3.62 18.02 -18.03
C LEU A 426 -4.09 17.95 -19.49
N VAL A 427 -3.40 18.63 -20.41
CA VAL A 427 -3.68 18.55 -21.85
C VAL A 427 -3.43 17.14 -22.37
N TYR A 428 -2.30 16.53 -21.99
CA TYR A 428 -1.95 15.16 -22.39
C TYR A 428 -2.97 14.13 -21.90
N LEU A 429 -3.41 14.23 -20.63
CA LEU A 429 -4.46 13.36 -20.08
C LEU A 429 -5.76 13.48 -20.88
N ARG A 430 -6.20 14.71 -21.21
CA ARG A 430 -7.42 14.92 -22.00
C ARG A 430 -7.31 14.35 -23.41
N ALA A 431 -6.12 14.44 -24.00
CA ALA A 431 -5.86 13.90 -25.32
C ALA A 431 -5.85 12.37 -25.34
N ARG A 432 -5.25 11.73 -24.32
CA ARG A 432 -5.29 10.28 -24.13
C ARG A 432 -6.73 9.76 -24.05
N MET A 433 -7.60 10.47 -23.31
CA MET A 433 -9.03 10.15 -23.26
C MET A 433 -9.69 10.24 -24.63
N GLN A 434 -9.38 11.28 -25.41
CA GLN A 434 -9.95 11.47 -26.75
C GLN A 434 -9.51 10.34 -27.70
N GLN A 435 -8.23 10.01 -27.69
CA GLN A 435 -7.67 8.93 -28.52
C GLN A 435 -8.34 7.59 -28.20
N GLU A 436 -8.54 7.26 -26.93
CA GLU A 436 -9.20 6.02 -26.52
C GLU A 436 -10.69 6.01 -26.90
N SER A 437 -11.36 7.16 -26.81
CA SER A 437 -12.76 7.33 -27.25
C SER A 437 -12.95 6.98 -28.73
N ILE A 438 -12.00 7.43 -29.57
CA ILE A 438 -11.97 7.14 -31.01
C ILE A 438 -11.69 5.66 -31.25
N LYS A 439 -10.67 5.09 -30.59
CA LYS A 439 -10.32 3.66 -30.69
C LYS A 439 -11.49 2.75 -30.33
N ARG A 440 -12.23 3.08 -29.27
CA ARG A 440 -13.40 2.32 -28.79
C ARG A 440 -14.70 2.66 -29.51
N ARG A 441 -14.70 3.64 -30.41
CA ARG A 441 -15.90 4.18 -31.07
C ARG A 441 -16.98 4.61 -30.07
N MET A 442 -16.56 5.10 -28.91
CA MET A 442 -17.43 5.66 -27.89
C MET A 442 -17.15 7.16 -27.85
N PRO A 443 -17.97 8.01 -28.49
CA PRO A 443 -17.67 9.43 -28.60
C PRO A 443 -17.62 10.07 -27.21
N LEU A 444 -16.46 10.61 -26.84
CA LEU A 444 -16.35 11.43 -25.64
C LEU A 444 -16.78 12.86 -26.01
N PRO A 445 -17.82 13.41 -25.38
CA PRO A 445 -18.31 14.72 -25.74
C PRO A 445 -17.23 15.78 -25.45
N LEU A 446 -16.88 16.54 -26.48
CA LEU A 446 -16.13 17.77 -26.31
C LEU A 446 -17.14 18.91 -26.10
N ASN A 447 -17.09 19.53 -24.93
CA ASN A 447 -17.96 20.64 -24.55
C ASN A 447 -17.14 21.92 -24.31
N GLU A 448 -17.83 23.05 -24.20
CA GLU A 448 -17.23 24.37 -23.97
C GLU A 448 -16.35 24.39 -22.71
N LYS A 449 -16.76 23.69 -21.65
CA LYS A 449 -15.97 23.57 -20.42
C LYS A 449 -14.61 22.90 -20.66
N SER A 450 -14.58 21.82 -21.46
CA SER A 450 -13.34 21.13 -21.81
C SER A 450 -12.43 22.03 -22.65
N ILE A 451 -13.00 22.71 -23.65
CA ILE A 451 -12.25 23.61 -24.54
C ILE A 451 -11.66 24.77 -23.73
N SER A 452 -12.45 25.35 -22.83
CA SER A 452 -12.03 26.42 -21.92
C SER A 452 -10.83 26.01 -21.06
N TYR A 453 -10.87 24.84 -20.44
CA TYR A 453 -9.74 24.35 -19.64
C TYR A 453 -8.51 23.98 -20.46
N VAL A 454 -8.68 23.40 -21.66
CA VAL A 454 -7.54 23.15 -22.55
C VAL A 454 -6.90 24.48 -22.95
N ALA A 455 -7.71 25.51 -23.26
CA ALA A 455 -7.20 26.85 -23.54
C ALA A 455 -6.45 27.44 -22.33
N ASP A 456 -7.00 27.34 -21.11
CA ASP A 456 -6.30 27.77 -19.88
C ASP A 456 -4.93 27.09 -19.72
N CYS A 457 -4.86 25.79 -20.04
CA CYS A 457 -3.59 25.05 -20.00
C CYS A 457 -2.60 25.58 -21.04
N LEU A 458 -3.02 25.84 -22.28
CA LEU A 458 -2.13 26.41 -23.30
C LEU A 458 -1.63 27.80 -22.92
N VAL A 459 -2.48 28.63 -22.32
CA VAL A 459 -2.09 29.94 -21.75
C VAL A 459 -1.01 29.75 -20.69
N ALA A 460 -1.21 28.84 -19.72
CA ALA A 460 -0.24 28.55 -18.68
C ALA A 460 1.09 28.02 -19.23
N MET A 461 1.05 27.12 -20.22
CA MET A 461 2.24 26.57 -20.90
C MET A 461 3.02 27.65 -21.66
N SER A 462 2.32 28.62 -22.26
CA SER A 462 2.93 29.73 -22.99
C SER A 462 3.50 30.84 -22.11
N HIS A 463 3.34 30.71 -20.78
CA HIS A 463 3.59 31.79 -19.81
C HIS A 463 2.77 33.07 -20.11
N GLY A 464 1.54 32.91 -20.58
CA GLY A 464 0.62 34.01 -20.87
C GLY A 464 0.83 34.71 -22.21
N ARG A 465 1.70 34.18 -23.09
CA ARG A 465 1.87 34.72 -24.46
C ARG A 465 0.63 34.50 -25.33
N LEU A 466 -0.07 33.39 -25.11
CA LEU A 466 -1.35 33.10 -25.74
C LEU A 466 -2.49 33.69 -24.91
N ALA A 467 -3.53 34.22 -25.57
CA ALA A 467 -4.74 34.68 -24.91
C ALA A 467 -5.87 33.63 -25.03
N LYS A 468 -6.51 33.31 -23.90
CA LYS A 468 -7.65 32.39 -23.85
C LYS A 468 -8.79 32.83 -24.77
N ALA A 469 -9.08 34.13 -24.80
CA ALA A 469 -10.17 34.70 -25.59
C ALA A 469 -9.96 34.42 -27.10
N ASP A 470 -8.72 34.52 -27.58
CA ASP A 470 -8.39 34.29 -28.99
C ASP A 470 -8.55 32.81 -29.36
N LEU A 471 -8.10 31.91 -28.48
CA LEU A 471 -8.28 30.46 -28.64
C LEU A 471 -9.76 30.06 -28.68
N ILE A 472 -10.61 30.66 -27.85
CA ILE A 472 -12.04 30.35 -27.84
C ILE A 472 -12.77 30.96 -29.05
N ALA A 473 -12.36 32.16 -29.48
CA ALA A 473 -13.03 32.87 -30.57
C ALA A 473 -12.66 32.34 -31.97
N SER A 474 -11.42 31.89 -32.16
CA SER A 474 -10.88 31.55 -33.48
C SER A 474 -10.36 30.11 -33.58
N PRO A 475 -10.88 29.27 -34.50
CA PRO A 475 -10.35 27.93 -34.76
C PRO A 475 -8.91 27.97 -35.30
N ASP A 476 -8.52 29.04 -35.99
CA ASP A 476 -7.19 29.19 -36.60
C ASP A 476 -6.10 29.49 -35.55
N ALA A 477 -6.48 29.93 -34.34
CA ALA A 477 -5.54 30.17 -33.25
C ALA A 477 -4.95 28.87 -32.67
N TRP A 478 -5.65 27.74 -32.81
CA TRP A 478 -5.23 26.46 -32.23
C TRP A 478 -3.99 25.86 -32.91
N PRO A 479 -3.92 25.74 -34.26
CA PRO A 479 -2.70 25.27 -34.93
C PRO A 479 -1.48 26.15 -34.63
N ILE A 480 -1.67 27.47 -34.52
CA ILE A 480 -0.59 28.42 -34.22
C ILE A 480 -0.06 28.19 -32.80
N ALA A 481 -0.94 28.06 -31.81
CA ALA A 481 -0.57 27.77 -30.42
C ALA A 481 0.19 26.44 -30.28
N VAL A 482 -0.21 25.42 -31.04
CA VAL A 482 0.43 24.11 -31.04
C VAL A 482 1.85 24.18 -31.59
N ALA A 483 2.05 24.93 -32.68
CA ALA A 483 3.37 25.17 -33.26
C ALA A 483 4.28 26.00 -32.33
N GLU A 484 3.74 27.02 -31.66
CA GLU A 484 4.52 27.86 -30.73
C GLU A 484 4.99 27.09 -29.49
N LEU A 485 4.21 26.11 -29.04
CA LEU A 485 4.49 25.30 -27.85
C LEU A 485 5.23 23.99 -28.14
N ASP A 486 5.62 23.75 -29.40
CA ASP A 486 6.27 22.51 -29.87
C ASP A 486 5.50 21.24 -29.46
N LEU A 487 4.18 21.29 -29.59
CA LEU A 487 3.26 20.22 -29.16
C LEU A 487 2.98 19.21 -30.28
N GLU A 488 3.96 18.94 -31.16
CA GLU A 488 3.86 17.99 -32.28
C GLU A 488 3.83 16.51 -31.83
N ASN A 489 3.04 16.21 -30.80
CA ASN A 489 2.84 14.86 -30.30
C ASN A 489 1.62 14.22 -30.98
N ALA A 490 1.80 13.04 -31.58
CA ALA A 490 0.74 12.27 -32.22
C ALA A 490 -0.47 12.00 -31.28
N VAL A 491 -0.26 11.99 -29.97
CA VAL A 491 -1.33 11.82 -28.96
C VAL A 491 -2.27 13.03 -28.90
N LEU A 492 -1.78 14.24 -29.16
CA LEU A 492 -2.54 15.49 -29.02
C LEU A 492 -3.40 15.82 -30.27
N GLN A 493 -2.97 15.37 -31.45
CA GLN A 493 -3.61 15.68 -32.73
C GLN A 493 -5.12 15.39 -32.79
N PRO A 494 -5.63 14.25 -32.30
CA PRO A 494 -7.08 13.98 -32.33
C PRO A 494 -7.88 14.99 -31.50
N LEU A 495 -7.37 15.37 -30.32
CA LEU A 495 -8.02 16.35 -29.45
C LEU A 495 -8.11 17.72 -30.12
N LEU A 496 -7.01 18.17 -30.71
CA LEU A 496 -6.93 19.47 -31.39
C LEU A 496 -7.86 19.52 -32.60
N SER A 497 -7.89 18.46 -33.41
CA SER A 497 -8.80 18.35 -34.56
C SER A 497 -10.27 18.44 -34.16
N ASP A 498 -10.65 17.77 -33.07
CA ASP A 498 -12.01 17.80 -32.54
C ASP A 498 -12.39 19.19 -31.99
N ILE A 499 -11.46 19.89 -31.34
CA ILE A 499 -11.66 21.26 -30.85
C ILE A 499 -11.90 22.22 -32.02
N THR A 500 -11.02 22.21 -33.02
CA THR A 500 -11.16 23.07 -34.21
C THR A 500 -12.48 22.79 -34.93
N SER A 501 -12.83 21.51 -35.08
CA SER A 501 -14.10 21.09 -35.68
C SER A 501 -15.32 21.57 -34.88
N TYR A 502 -15.26 21.53 -33.55
CA TYR A 502 -16.31 22.04 -32.67
C TYR A 502 -16.52 23.55 -32.85
N LEU A 503 -15.43 24.33 -32.82
CA LEU A 503 -15.49 25.79 -32.96
C LEU A 503 -16.01 26.21 -34.35
N LEU A 504 -15.56 25.54 -35.41
CA LEU A 504 -16.07 25.77 -36.77
C LEU A 504 -17.58 25.51 -36.87
N ARG A 505 -18.10 24.47 -36.20
CA ARG A 505 -19.54 24.19 -36.16
C ARG A 505 -20.29 25.29 -35.40
N GLN A 506 -19.77 25.76 -34.27
CA GLN A 506 -20.40 26.86 -33.52
C GLN A 506 -20.42 28.17 -34.30
N GLN A 507 -19.33 28.52 -34.98
CA GLN A 507 -19.27 29.72 -35.82
C GLN A 507 -20.30 29.64 -36.96
N ARG A 508 -20.43 28.48 -37.63
CA ARG A 508 -21.46 28.25 -38.66
C ARG A 508 -22.87 28.36 -38.09
N HIS A 509 -23.12 27.81 -36.90
CA HIS A 509 -24.43 27.87 -36.25
C HIS A 509 -24.80 29.32 -35.87
N THR A 510 -23.83 30.08 -35.35
CA THR A 510 -24.01 31.50 -35.00
C THR A 510 -24.23 32.36 -36.25
N ALA A 511 -23.51 32.10 -37.35
CA ALA A 511 -23.72 32.76 -38.62
C ALA A 511 -25.10 32.45 -39.22
N ALA A 512 -25.54 31.19 -39.16
CA ALA A 512 -26.88 30.79 -39.63
C ALA A 512 -28.00 31.46 -38.81
N ILE A 513 -27.86 31.56 -37.48
CA ILE A 513 -28.81 32.28 -36.63
C ILE A 513 -28.84 33.78 -36.94
N LYS A 514 -27.70 34.39 -37.26
CA LYS A 514 -27.65 35.79 -37.70
C LYS A 514 -28.36 35.98 -39.03
N ILE A 515 -28.21 35.05 -39.99
CA ILE A 515 -28.88 35.11 -41.30
C ILE A 515 -30.41 34.95 -41.20
N ILE A 516 -30.93 34.22 -40.20
CA ILE A 516 -32.38 34.04 -39.99
C ILE A 516 -33.03 35.23 -39.27
N LYS A 517 -32.24 36.09 -38.63
CA LYS A 517 -32.72 37.30 -37.90
C LYS A 517 -32.63 38.60 -38.72
N PHE A 518 -32.14 38.53 -39.95
CA PHE A 518 -32.26 39.56 -40.98
C PHE A 518 -33.16 39.04 -42.09
#